data_AF-A0A2A4QSN1-F1
#
_entry.id   AF-A0A2A4QSN1-F1
#
_cell.length_a   1.000
_cell.length_b   1.000
_cell.length_c   1.000
_cell.angle_alpha   90.00
_cell.angle_beta   90.00
_cell.angle_gamma   90.00
#
_symmetry.space_group_name_H-M   'P 1'
#
loop_
_entity.id
_entity.type
_entity.pdbx_description
1 polymer ?
#
loop_
_entity_poly.entity_id
_entity_poly.type
_entity_poly.pdbx_seq_one_letter_code
_entity_poly.pdbx_strand_id
1 'polypeptide(L)' 'MDEADLKRAGQAFRVGEDLYGISVAQLTERLEVLSAEQIRIKHAITQKNAELTTAETFFRKS' A
#
# COMPACT_ATOMS: atom_id res chain seq x y z
N MET A 1 6.56 -9.67 10.66
CA MET A 1 7.27 -8.97 9.57
C MET A 1 7.27 -7.50 9.93
N ASP A 2 8.43 -6.84 9.94
CA ASP A 2 8.50 -5.40 10.20
C ASP A 2 8.35 -4.59 8.90
N GLU A 3 8.31 -3.26 9.01
CA GLU A 3 8.12 -2.36 7.84
C GLU A 3 9.25 -2.48 6.82
N ALA A 4 10.49 -2.75 7.25
CA ALA A 4 11.63 -2.90 6.37
C ALA A 4 11.56 -4.20 5.55
N ASP A 5 11.12 -5.29 6.19
CA ASP A 5 10.88 -6.57 5.53
C ASP A 5 9.74 -6.49 4.52
N LEU A 6 8.63 -5.84 4.87
CA LEU A 6 7.49 -5.59 3.97
C LEU A 6 7.94 -4.82 2.71
N LYS A 7 8.74 -3.77 2.90
CA LYS A 7 9.28 -2.97 1.79
C LYS A 7 10.15 -3.82 0.86
N ARG A 8 11.04 -4.62 1.42
CA ARG A 8 11.95 -5.48 0.65
C ARG A 8 11.19 -6.59 -0.10
N ALA A 9 10.22 -7.22 0.54
CA ALA A 9 9.40 -8.25 -0.08
C ALA A 9 8.56 -7.69 -1.25
N GLY A 10 7.90 -6.55 -1.04
CA GLY A 10 7.03 -5.93 -2.05
C GLY A 10 7.76 -5.46 -3.32
N GLN A 11 9.05 -5.11 -3.23
CA GLN A 11 9.85 -4.67 -4.39
C GLN A 11 10.04 -5.77 -5.45
N ALA A 12 9.93 -7.04 -5.08
CA ALA A 12 10.10 -8.16 -5.99
C ALA A 12 8.85 -8.44 -6.82
N PHE A 13 7.67 -7.95 -6.41
CA PHE A 13 6.39 -8.33 -7.04
C PHE A 13 6.01 -7.36 -8.15
N ARG A 14 5.57 -7.90 -9.29
CA ARG A 14 5.16 -7.12 -10.46
C ARG A 14 3.74 -7.50 -10.89
N VAL A 15 2.98 -6.50 -11.33
CA VAL A 15 1.64 -6.72 -11.91
C VAL A 15 1.79 -7.48 -13.22
N GLY A 16 1.00 -8.55 -13.40
CA GLY A 16 1.04 -9.38 -14.60
C GLY A 16 2.26 -10.30 -14.70
N GLU A 17 3.00 -10.51 -13.60
CA GLU A 17 4.05 -11.53 -13.55
C GLU A 17 3.46 -12.92 -13.81
N ASP A 18 4.21 -13.76 -14.53
CA ASP A 18 3.87 -15.18 -14.65
C ASP A 18 4.04 -15.87 -13.29
N LEU A 19 2.98 -16.56 -12.86
CA LEU A 19 2.93 -17.23 -11.56
C LEU A 19 3.15 -18.75 -11.67
N TYR A 20 3.44 -19.26 -12.88
CA TYR A 20 3.71 -20.67 -13.07
C TYR A 20 4.89 -21.15 -12.19
N GLY A 21 4.70 -22.28 -11.51
CA GLY A 21 5.72 -22.89 -10.65
C GLY A 21 5.82 -22.28 -9.24
N ILE A 22 5.00 -21.29 -8.89
CA ILE A 22 4.95 -20.72 -7.53
C ILE A 22 3.99 -21.54 -6.67
N SER A 23 4.41 -21.89 -5.46
CA SER A 23 3.54 -22.63 -4.52
C SER A 23 2.41 -21.77 -3.97
N VAL A 24 1.32 -22.41 -3.55
CA VAL A 24 0.19 -21.74 -2.90
C VAL A 24 0.64 -20.93 -1.68
N ALA A 25 1.52 -21.48 -0.84
CA ALA A 25 2.04 -20.78 0.33
C ALA A 25 2.78 -19.49 -0.03
N GLN A 26 3.61 -19.52 -1.08
CA GLN A 26 4.29 -18.33 -1.59
C GLN A 26 3.31 -17.31 -2.18
N LEU A 27 2.26 -17.77 -2.87
CA LEU A 27 1.20 -16.87 -3.36
C LEU A 27 0.44 -16.21 -2.22
N THR A 28 0.16 -16.94 -1.14
CA THR A 28 -0.47 -16.40 0.08
C THR A 28 0.42 -15.35 0.73
N GLU A 29 1.71 -15.63 0.92
CA GLU A 29 2.67 -14.66 1.47
C GLU A 29 2.75 -13.39 0.61
N ARG A 30 2.82 -13.53 -0.72
CA ARG A 30 2.77 -12.39 -1.66
C ARG A 30 1.50 -11.56 -1.46
N LEU A 31 0.35 -12.22 -1.33
CA LEU A 31 -0.94 -11.56 -1.13
C LEU A 31 -0.99 -10.78 0.19
N GLU A 32 -0.43 -11.33 1.26
CA GLU A 32 -0.34 -10.65 2.57
C GLU A 32 0.48 -9.36 2.48
N VAL A 33 1.66 -9.41 1.84
CA VAL A 33 2.52 -8.25 1.62
C VAL A 33 1.81 -7.17 0.80
N LEU A 34 1.18 -7.55 -0.32
CA LEU A 34 0.44 -6.60 -1.17
C LEU A 34 -0.79 -6.01 -0.46
N SER A 35 -1.45 -6.79 0.40
CA SER A 35 -2.59 -6.31 1.18
C SER A 35 -2.18 -5.29 2.23
N ALA A 36 -1.05 -5.52 2.91
CA ALA A 36 -0.49 -4.55 3.84
C ALA A 36 -0.13 -3.23 3.13
N GLU A 37 0.46 -3.30 1.93
CA GLU A 37 0.75 -2.11 1.12
C GLU A 37 -0.54 -1.38 0.70
N GLN A 38 -1.60 -2.11 0.34
CA GLN A 38 -2.90 -1.51 0.04
C GLN A 38 -3.45 -0.72 1.22
N ILE A 39 -3.33 -1.24 2.45
CA ILE A 39 -3.76 -0.55 3.67
C ILE A 39 -2.94 0.74 3.87
N ARG A 40 -1.61 0.67 3.71
CA ARG A 40 -0.72 1.83 3.82
C ARG A 40 -1.11 2.94 2.84
N ILE A 41 -1.37 2.59 1.58
CA ILE A 41 -1.81 3.53 0.55
C ILE A 41 -3.16 4.14 0.92
N LYS A 42 -4.14 3.34 1.37
CA LYS A 42 -5.45 3.83 1.83
C LYS A 42 -5.31 4.85 2.96
N HIS A 43 -4.46 4.59 3.94
CA HIS A 43 -4.20 5.55 5.03
C HIS A 43 -3.59 6.86 4.51
N ALA A 44 -2.61 6.80 3.60
CA ALA A 44 -2.02 7.98 3.01
C ALA A 44 -3.04 8.81 2.20
N ILE A 45 -3.95 8.15 1.48
CA ILE A 45 -5.07 8.81 0.78
C ILE A 45 -5.96 9.55 1.77
N THR A 46 -6.38 8.87 2.85
CA THR A 46 -7.23 9.48 3.89
C THR A 46 -6.56 10.70 4.53
N GLN A 47 -5.28 10.62 4.86
CA GLN A 47 -4.52 11.73 5.43
C GLN A 47 -4.45 12.93 4.47
N LYS A 48 -4.12 12.68 3.19
CA LYS A 48 -4.05 13.75 2.18
C LYS A 48 -5.40 14.44 1.94
N ASN A 49 -6.49 13.68 1.95
CA ASN A 49 -7.84 14.24 1.81
C ASN A 49 -8.21 15.12 3.02
N ALA A 50 -7.82 14.70 4.23
CA ALA A 50 -8.01 15.51 5.43
C ALA A 50 -7.21 16.83 5.37
N GLU A 51 -5.93 16.75 4.99
CA GLU A 51 -5.07 17.93 4.79
C GLU A 51 -5.65 18.92 3.76
N LEU A 52 -6.14 18.40 2.62
CA LEU A 52 -6.78 19.22 1.59
C LEU A 52 -8.03 19.94 2.14
N THR A 53 -8.88 19.21 2.85
CA THR A 53 -10.13 19.77 3.43
C THR A 53 -9.81 20.86 4.45
N THR A 54 -8.78 20.67 5.28
CA THR A 54 -8.29 21.67 6.23
C THR A 54 -7.77 22.91 5.51
N ALA A 55 -6.96 22.73 4.46
CA ALA A 55 -6.44 23.84 3.66
C ALA A 55 -7.57 24.64 2.99
N GLU A 56 -8.53 23.97 2.34
CA GLU A 56 -9.69 24.62 1.72
C GLU A 56 -10.52 25.41 2.73
N THR A 57 -10.70 24.87 3.95
CA THR A 57 -11.42 25.55 5.03
C THR A 57 -10.69 26.78 5.53
N PHE A 58 -9.35 26.73 5.59
CA PHE A 58 -8.52 27.86 5.97
C PHE A 58 -8.62 28.99 4.94
N PHE A 59 -8.44 28.69 3.65
CA PHE A 59 -8.49 29.69 2.57
C PHE A 59 -9.89 30.27 2.32
N ARG A 60 -10.98 29.56 2.65
CA ARG A 60 -12.35 30.10 2.54
C ARG A 60 -12.71 31.07 3.67
N LYS A 61 -11.98 31.04 4.78
CA LYS A 61 -12.22 31.91 5.95
C LYS A 61 -11.37 33.20 5.95
N SER A 62 -10.42 33.32 5.02
CA SER A 62 -9.58 34.50 4.79
C SER A 62 -10.16 35.44 3.74
#